data_AF-A0A1Z8KUC0-F1
#
_entry.id   AF-A0A1Z8KUC0-F1
#
_cell.length_a   1.000
_cell.length_b   1.000
_cell.length_c   1.000
_cell.angle_alpha   90.00
_cell.angle_beta   90.00
_cell.angle_gamma   90.00
#
_symmetry.space_group_name_H-M   'P 1'
#
loop_
_entity.id
_entity.type
_entity.pdbx_description
1 polymer ?
#
loop_
_entity_poly.entity_id
_entity_poly.type
_entity_poly.pdbx_seq_one_letter_code
_entity_poly.pdbx_strand_id
1 'polypeptide(L)'
;MDILKYEKLFTSQGYRNIVGIDEAGRGPLAGPVVAVAINCGTSNLIEGVKDSKKISEKKRFLLYDKILKSVVDVGIGIVHENEIDSINILQATYVAMRKAIKNLKIKPDLLLIDGNRADIKDIKQKNIIKGDSLSYSIACASIIAKVTRDKMMVEYSKVFPKYNFDKHKGYGTKFHLKAIYDNNACPIHRKSFKPISEYLPTLKYFKDNKKIRLLSCQIVAEKMIKKNAKIISFNEDFDIVSIKENILIFSSVNAIIGNKTINSKIPLNIVNLDSTIKNFILNLNSGNFNKVRIYNIELELKKDGHKINVKKDDLYDI
;
A
#
# COMPACT_ATOMS: atom_id res chain seq x y z
N MET A 1 -12.58 30.18 -5.90
CA MET A 1 -13.63 29.40 -5.22
C MET A 1 -13.27 29.31 -3.76
N ASP A 2 -14.26 29.43 -2.86
CA ASP A 2 -14.06 29.26 -1.42
C ASP A 2 -13.87 27.76 -1.12
N ILE A 3 -12.67 27.39 -0.64
CA ILE A 3 -12.32 26.00 -0.32
C ILE A 3 -13.06 25.49 0.93
N LEU A 4 -13.65 26.37 1.74
CA LEU A 4 -14.44 26.00 2.92
C LEU A 4 -15.94 26.06 2.67
N LYS A 5 -16.37 26.13 1.40
CA LYS A 5 -17.79 26.34 1.05
C LYS A 5 -18.72 25.36 1.76
N TYR A 6 -18.38 24.07 1.75
CA TYR A 6 -19.25 23.05 2.33
C TYR A 6 -19.07 22.92 3.84
N GLU A 7 -17.86 23.04 4.37
CA GLU A 7 -17.63 23.06 5.82
C GLU A 7 -18.42 24.19 6.48
N LYS A 8 -18.38 25.42 5.94
CA LYS A 8 -19.15 26.56 6.44
C LYS A 8 -20.66 26.31 6.39
N LEU A 9 -21.15 25.80 5.24
CA LEU A 9 -22.57 25.52 5.04
C LEU A 9 -23.13 24.54 6.07
N PHE A 10 -22.40 23.47 6.38
CA PHE A 10 -22.89 22.47 7.31
C PHE A 10 -22.60 22.81 8.77
N THR A 11 -21.53 23.56 9.04
CA THR A 11 -21.31 24.11 10.39
C THR A 11 -22.45 25.05 10.79
N SER A 12 -22.94 25.91 9.87
CA SER A 12 -24.09 26.79 10.16
C SER A 12 -25.41 26.05 10.36
N GLN A 13 -25.49 24.79 9.91
CA GLN A 13 -26.63 23.88 10.16
C GLN A 13 -26.47 23.04 11.44
N GLY A 14 -25.42 23.29 12.23
CA GLY A 14 -25.19 22.64 13.53
C GLY A 14 -24.39 21.34 13.48
N TYR A 15 -23.87 20.92 12.32
CA TYR A 15 -22.97 19.77 12.23
C TYR A 15 -21.61 20.11 12.84
N ARG A 16 -21.04 19.19 13.64
CA ARG A 16 -19.75 19.42 14.33
C ARG A 16 -18.64 18.53 13.77
N ASN A 17 -18.90 17.23 13.65
CA ASN A 17 -17.95 16.24 13.14
C ASN A 17 -18.12 16.06 11.63
N ILE A 18 -17.67 17.05 10.86
CA ILE A 18 -17.70 17.04 9.41
C ILE A 18 -16.42 16.35 8.89
N VAL A 19 -16.59 15.31 8.07
CA VAL A 19 -15.49 14.48 7.58
C VAL A 19 -15.42 14.54 6.07
N GLY A 20 -14.26 14.95 5.54
CA GLY A 20 -13.95 14.89 4.12
C GLY A 20 -13.44 13.52 3.70
N ILE A 21 -13.84 13.06 2.51
CA ILE A 21 -13.47 11.77 1.96
C ILE A 21 -13.04 11.91 0.50
N ASP A 22 -11.90 11.30 0.17
CA ASP A 22 -11.42 11.13 -1.20
C ASP A 22 -10.59 9.84 -1.34
N GLU A 23 -10.36 9.40 -2.58
CA GLU A 23 -9.58 8.24 -2.93
C GLU A 23 -8.42 8.51 -3.91
N ALA A 24 -7.42 7.63 -3.85
CA ALA A 24 -6.37 7.54 -4.84
C ALA A 24 -6.25 6.11 -5.36
N GLY A 25 -5.98 5.98 -6.67
CA GLY A 25 -5.63 4.70 -7.26
C GLY A 25 -6.75 3.94 -7.95
N ARG A 26 -7.79 4.61 -8.46
CA ARG A 26 -8.82 3.89 -9.23
C ARG A 26 -8.37 3.44 -10.62
N GLY A 27 -7.73 4.33 -11.38
CA GLY A 27 -7.29 4.05 -12.77
C GLY A 27 -6.05 3.18 -13.00
N PRO A 28 -5.08 3.04 -12.06
CA PRO A 28 -3.89 2.21 -12.25
C PRO A 28 -4.16 0.73 -12.57
N LEU A 29 -3.25 0.10 -13.30
CA LEU A 29 -3.26 -1.34 -13.59
C LEU A 29 -2.72 -2.20 -12.44
N ALA A 30 -2.01 -1.58 -11.49
CA ALA A 30 -1.37 -2.27 -10.38
C ALA A 30 -1.51 -1.51 -9.06
N GLY A 31 -1.46 -2.25 -7.96
CA GLY A 31 -1.53 -1.77 -6.59
C GLY A 31 -2.95 -1.47 -6.10
N PRO A 32 -3.07 -1.00 -4.84
CA PRO A 32 -4.36 -0.83 -4.19
C PRO A 32 -5.11 0.43 -4.64
N VAL A 33 -6.38 0.50 -4.23
CA VAL A 33 -7.10 1.76 -4.03
C VAL A 33 -7.00 2.14 -2.54
N VAL A 34 -6.72 3.41 -2.28
CA VAL A 34 -6.60 3.98 -0.93
C VAL A 34 -7.64 5.08 -0.80
N ALA A 35 -8.49 5.00 0.21
CA ALA A 35 -9.41 6.08 0.58
C ALA A 35 -9.01 6.65 1.94
N VAL A 36 -9.29 7.93 2.14
CA VAL A 36 -9.03 8.62 3.40
C VAL A 36 -10.30 9.32 3.83
N ALA A 37 -10.62 9.19 5.12
CA ALA A 37 -11.65 9.96 5.80
C ALA A 37 -10.95 10.86 6.82
N ILE A 38 -11.20 12.17 6.78
CA ILE A 38 -10.47 13.14 7.61
C ILE A 38 -11.38 14.17 8.23
N ASN A 39 -11.22 14.39 9.54
CA ASN A 39 -11.82 15.49 10.27
C ASN A 39 -10.76 16.57 10.51
N CYS A 40 -10.86 17.70 9.80
CA CYS A 40 -9.93 18.82 9.98
C CYS A 40 -10.29 19.73 11.16
N GLY A 41 -11.45 19.52 11.80
CA GLY A 41 -12.03 20.43 12.80
C GLY A 41 -12.25 21.84 12.25
N THR A 42 -12.32 22.80 13.17
CA THR A 42 -12.39 24.24 12.85
C THR A 42 -11.01 24.89 12.72
N SER A 43 -9.95 24.07 12.56
CA SER A 43 -8.55 24.48 12.67
C SER A 43 -8.06 25.40 11.55
N ASN A 44 -6.93 26.06 11.81
CA ASN A 44 -6.25 26.94 10.85
C ASN A 44 -5.91 26.19 9.56
N LEU A 45 -6.32 26.76 8.42
CA LEU A 45 -6.02 26.22 7.11
C LEU A 45 -4.50 26.15 6.88
N ILE A 46 -3.99 24.95 6.58
CA ILE A 46 -2.62 24.79 6.10
C ILE A 46 -2.52 25.42 4.72
N GLU A 47 -1.64 26.41 4.59
CA GLU A 47 -1.39 27.10 3.33
C GLU A 47 -0.92 26.12 2.24
N GLY A 48 -1.49 26.26 1.04
CA GLY A 48 -1.08 25.49 -0.13
C GLY A 48 -1.79 24.14 -0.30
N VAL A 49 -2.68 23.75 0.62
CA VAL A 49 -3.63 22.66 0.40
C VAL A 49 -4.64 23.08 -0.67
N LYS A 50 -4.61 22.35 -1.79
CA LYS A 50 -5.48 22.47 -2.97
C LYS A 50 -5.56 21.08 -3.62
N ASP A 51 -6.25 20.96 -4.75
CA ASP A 51 -6.26 19.78 -5.62
C ASP A 51 -4.86 19.13 -5.71
N SER A 52 -4.75 17.89 -5.23
CA SER A 52 -3.49 17.16 -5.12
C SER A 52 -2.78 17.00 -6.47
N LYS A 53 -3.51 16.97 -7.58
CA LYS A 53 -2.95 16.83 -8.94
C LYS A 53 -2.24 18.10 -9.41
N LYS A 54 -2.57 19.26 -8.81
CA LYS A 54 -1.96 20.56 -9.10
C LYS A 54 -0.76 20.88 -8.21
N ILE A 55 -0.42 19.98 -7.29
CA ILE A 55 0.69 20.13 -6.33
C ILE A 55 1.84 19.22 -6.75
N SER A 56 3.08 19.72 -6.73
CA SER A 56 4.27 18.90 -7.00
C SER A 56 4.43 17.79 -5.97
N GLU A 57 5.06 16.67 -6.34
CA GLU A 57 5.28 15.54 -5.42
C GLU A 57 5.99 15.98 -4.14
N LYS A 58 7.08 16.74 -4.25
CA LYS A 58 7.81 17.29 -3.10
C LYS A 58 6.91 18.10 -2.16
N LYS A 59 6.05 18.98 -2.70
CA LYS A 59 5.12 19.78 -1.90
C LYS A 59 4.01 18.93 -1.28
N ARG A 60 3.50 17.91 -1.98
CA ARG A 60 2.53 16.95 -1.40
C ARG A 60 3.10 16.20 -0.21
N PHE A 61 4.35 15.74 -0.28
CA PHE A 61 5.00 15.06 0.85
C PHE A 61 5.15 15.98 2.07
N LEU A 62 5.51 17.25 1.87
CA LEU A 62 5.57 18.23 2.96
C LEU A 62 4.18 18.49 3.57
N LEU A 63 3.14 18.61 2.74
CA LEU A 63 1.76 18.81 3.21
C LEU A 63 1.22 17.58 3.94
N TYR A 64 1.55 16.38 3.48
CA TYR A 64 1.14 15.12 4.11
C TYR A 64 1.45 15.09 5.61
N ASP A 65 2.71 15.36 5.98
CA ASP A 65 3.13 15.34 7.38
C ASP A 65 2.52 16.48 8.20
N LYS A 66 2.30 17.65 7.57
CA LYS A 66 1.63 18.78 8.22
C LYS A 66 0.16 18.49 8.51
N ILE A 67 -0.57 17.96 7.52
CA ILE A 67 -1.99 17.63 7.65
C ILE A 67 -2.19 16.57 8.74
N LEU A 68 -1.40 15.48 8.72
CA LEU A 68 -1.54 14.42 9.73
C LEU A 68 -1.31 14.90 11.17
N LYS A 69 -0.48 15.94 11.35
CA LYS A 69 -0.22 16.53 12.68
C LYS A 69 -1.27 17.54 13.12
N SER A 70 -2.03 18.12 12.20
CA SER A 70 -2.96 19.22 12.50
C SER A 70 -4.42 18.78 12.60
N VAL A 71 -4.77 17.63 12.03
CA VAL A 71 -6.17 17.18 11.93
C VAL A 71 -6.65 16.58 13.25
N VAL A 72 -7.95 16.67 13.49
CA VAL A 72 -8.60 16.12 14.68
C VAL A 72 -8.60 14.60 14.64
N ASP A 73 -8.92 14.04 13.48
CA ASP A 73 -8.97 12.59 13.30
C ASP A 73 -8.77 12.22 11.83
N VAL A 74 -8.21 11.04 11.58
CA VAL A 74 -7.94 10.54 10.25
C VAL A 74 -8.00 9.02 10.21
N GLY A 75 -8.81 8.51 9.29
CA GLY A 75 -8.93 7.10 8.99
C GLY A 75 -8.47 6.82 7.57
N ILE A 76 -7.67 5.76 7.40
CA ILE A 76 -7.17 5.33 6.09
C ILE A 76 -7.71 3.94 5.79
N GLY A 77 -8.34 3.77 4.63
CA GLY A 77 -8.85 2.50 4.16
C GLY A 77 -8.12 2.06 2.90
N ILE A 78 -7.65 0.81 2.89
CA ILE A 78 -6.89 0.24 1.77
C ILE A 78 -7.60 -1.02 1.28
N VAL A 79 -7.78 -1.12 -0.04
CA VAL A 79 -8.29 -2.31 -0.71
C VAL A 79 -7.31 -2.72 -1.80
N HIS A 80 -6.81 -3.95 -1.69
CA HIS A 80 -5.75 -4.48 -2.56
C HIS A 80 -6.30 -5.12 -3.82
N GLU A 81 -5.43 -5.29 -4.81
CA GLU A 81 -5.74 -5.82 -6.15
C GLU A 81 -6.55 -7.12 -6.13
N ASN A 82 -6.24 -8.08 -5.24
CA ASN A 82 -7.02 -9.31 -5.14
C ASN A 82 -8.49 -9.06 -4.78
N GLU A 83 -8.76 -8.11 -3.87
CA GLU A 83 -10.12 -7.73 -3.50
C GLU A 83 -10.76 -6.91 -4.64
N ILE A 84 -10.03 -5.98 -5.26
CA ILE A 84 -10.48 -5.23 -6.45
C ILE A 84 -10.95 -6.18 -7.56
N ASP A 85 -10.17 -7.22 -7.84
CA ASP A 85 -10.49 -8.21 -8.87
C ASP A 85 -11.77 -9.00 -8.54
N SER A 86 -12.08 -9.20 -7.25
CA SER A 86 -13.25 -9.98 -6.81
C SER A 86 -14.56 -9.19 -6.82
N ILE A 87 -14.53 -7.89 -6.52
CA ILE A 87 -15.75 -7.08 -6.36
C ILE A 87 -15.87 -5.92 -7.35
N ASN A 88 -14.92 -5.75 -8.27
CA ASN A 88 -14.73 -4.60 -9.17
C ASN A 88 -14.25 -3.30 -8.49
N ILE A 89 -13.71 -2.38 -9.31
CA ILE A 89 -13.06 -1.16 -8.83
C ILE A 89 -14.02 -0.15 -8.18
N LEU A 90 -15.28 -0.11 -8.62
CA LEU A 90 -16.27 0.80 -8.02
C LEU A 90 -16.60 0.34 -6.60
N GLN A 91 -16.92 -0.93 -6.42
CA GLN A 91 -17.22 -1.47 -5.08
C GLN A 91 -16.00 -1.47 -4.18
N ALA A 92 -14.81 -1.79 -4.71
CA ALA A 92 -13.56 -1.68 -3.96
C ALA A 92 -13.28 -0.26 -3.46
N THR A 93 -13.63 0.77 -4.24
CA THR A 93 -13.54 2.16 -3.80
C THR A 93 -14.46 2.42 -2.60
N TYR A 94 -15.72 1.97 -2.68
CA TYR A 94 -16.66 2.12 -1.56
C TYR A 94 -16.24 1.31 -0.32
N VAL A 95 -15.69 0.11 -0.50
CA VAL A 95 -15.10 -0.66 0.61
C VAL A 95 -13.93 0.10 1.23
N ALA A 96 -13.04 0.70 0.42
CA ALA A 96 -11.94 1.49 0.94
C ALA A 96 -12.46 2.70 1.74
N MET A 97 -13.47 3.42 1.25
CA MET A 97 -14.10 4.53 1.97
C MET A 97 -14.72 4.08 3.30
N ARG A 98 -15.45 2.96 3.32
CA ARG A 98 -16.01 2.39 4.56
C ARG A 98 -14.93 1.95 5.55
N LYS A 99 -13.84 1.34 5.07
CA LYS A 99 -12.66 1.03 5.90
C LYS A 99 -12.03 2.29 6.48
N ALA A 100 -11.93 3.37 5.69
CA ALA A 100 -11.41 4.65 6.15
C ALA A 100 -12.29 5.24 7.27
N ILE A 101 -13.61 5.25 7.10
CA ILE A 101 -14.55 5.73 8.12
C ILE A 101 -14.47 4.89 9.39
N LYS A 102 -14.41 3.56 9.27
CA LYS A 102 -14.29 2.65 10.42
C LYS A 102 -13.01 2.87 11.23
N ASN A 103 -11.96 3.38 10.58
CA ASN A 103 -10.68 3.67 11.20
C ASN A 103 -10.62 5.05 11.86
N LEU A 104 -11.69 5.85 11.81
CA LEU A 104 -11.83 7.06 12.62
C LEU A 104 -12.10 6.68 14.08
N LYS A 105 -11.53 7.44 15.00
CA LYS A 105 -11.81 7.37 16.45
C LYS A 105 -13.10 8.11 16.80
N ILE A 106 -13.44 9.16 16.06
CA ILE A 106 -14.61 10.01 16.28
C ILE A 106 -15.67 9.67 15.23
N LYS A 107 -16.89 9.36 15.69
CA LYS A 107 -18.01 9.09 14.80
C LYS A 107 -18.37 10.37 14.00
N PRO A 108 -18.43 10.30 12.65
CA PRO A 108 -18.84 11.45 11.84
C PRO A 108 -20.32 11.78 12.00
N ASP A 109 -20.66 13.06 11.97
CA ASP A 109 -22.05 13.54 11.87
C ASP A 109 -22.47 13.69 10.39
N LEU A 110 -21.50 14.05 9.55
CA LEU A 110 -21.68 14.31 8.13
C LEU A 110 -20.42 13.96 7.35
N LEU A 111 -20.61 13.32 6.18
CA LEU A 111 -19.55 13.05 5.22
C LEU A 111 -19.63 14.02 4.03
N LEU A 112 -18.51 14.63 3.67
CA LEU A 112 -18.30 15.35 2.41
C LEU A 112 -17.44 14.45 1.53
N ILE A 113 -17.94 14.03 0.36
CA ILE A 113 -17.30 13.00 -0.46
C ILE A 113 -17.02 13.53 -1.85
N ASP A 114 -15.80 13.36 -2.36
CA ASP A 114 -15.49 13.72 -3.75
C ASP A 114 -16.25 12.82 -4.74
N GLY A 115 -16.76 13.43 -5.80
CA GLY A 115 -17.45 12.75 -6.89
C GLY A 115 -18.97 12.89 -6.85
N ASN A 116 -19.63 12.08 -7.68
CA ASN A 116 -21.07 12.18 -7.94
C ASN A 116 -21.91 11.22 -7.09
N ARG A 117 -21.33 10.12 -6.61
CA ARG A 117 -22.04 9.08 -5.89
C ARG A 117 -21.12 8.28 -4.98
N ALA A 118 -21.56 8.10 -3.74
CA ALA A 118 -21.00 7.14 -2.80
C ALA A 118 -22.11 6.34 -2.14
N ASP A 119 -21.83 5.07 -1.86
CA ASP A 119 -22.73 4.16 -1.15
C ASP A 119 -22.16 3.84 0.24
N ILE A 120 -22.42 4.76 1.18
CA ILE A 120 -22.11 4.63 2.59
C ILE A 120 -23.43 4.75 3.36
N LYS A 121 -23.75 3.71 4.12
CA LYS A 121 -24.99 3.62 4.88
C LYS A 121 -24.84 4.31 6.24
N ASP A 122 -25.97 4.69 6.82
CA ASP A 122 -26.12 5.08 8.23
C ASP A 122 -25.46 6.39 8.67
N ILE A 123 -24.85 7.15 7.74
CA ILE A 123 -24.27 8.48 8.00
C ILE A 123 -24.76 9.45 6.94
N LYS A 124 -25.16 10.66 7.36
CA LYS A 124 -25.53 11.72 6.41
C LYS A 124 -24.34 12.05 5.53
N GLN A 125 -24.58 12.22 4.23
CA GLN A 125 -23.51 12.45 3.27
C GLN A 125 -23.88 13.48 2.20
N LYS A 126 -22.88 14.21 1.71
CA LYS A 126 -22.95 15.11 0.57
C LYS A 126 -21.86 14.76 -0.43
N ASN A 127 -22.27 14.25 -1.59
CA ASN A 127 -21.38 14.05 -2.73
C ASN A 127 -21.15 15.39 -3.44
N ILE A 128 -19.89 15.70 -3.76
CA ILE A 128 -19.46 16.98 -4.31
C ILE A 128 -18.56 16.72 -5.52
N ILE A 129 -19.03 17.10 -6.70
CA ILE A 129 -18.19 17.07 -7.91
C ILE A 129 -17.08 18.12 -7.78
N LYS A 130 -15.82 17.70 -7.95
CA LYS A 130 -14.62 18.54 -7.72
C LYS A 130 -14.55 19.03 -6.27
N GLY A 131 -14.85 18.14 -5.33
CA GLY A 131 -14.90 18.41 -3.90
C GLY A 131 -13.58 18.93 -3.36
N ASP A 132 -12.45 18.49 -3.91
CA ASP A 132 -11.10 18.96 -3.60
C ASP A 132 -10.88 20.48 -3.81
N SER A 133 -11.75 21.14 -4.58
CA SER A 133 -11.71 22.59 -4.81
C SER A 133 -12.74 23.40 -4.01
N LEU A 134 -13.68 22.71 -3.34
CA LEU A 134 -14.83 23.29 -2.65
C LEU A 134 -14.92 22.89 -1.17
N SER A 135 -14.10 21.93 -0.74
CA SER A 135 -14.03 21.40 0.61
C SER A 135 -12.58 21.15 0.99
N TYR A 136 -12.14 21.81 2.06
CA TYR A 136 -10.79 21.70 2.60
C TYR A 136 -10.51 20.30 3.12
N SER A 137 -11.49 19.70 3.77
CA SER A 137 -11.38 18.32 4.28
C SER A 137 -11.22 17.32 3.14
N ILE A 138 -11.98 17.45 2.03
CA ILE A 138 -11.77 16.63 0.83
C ILE A 138 -10.38 16.87 0.22
N ALA A 139 -9.93 18.13 0.12
CA ALA A 139 -8.60 18.45 -0.39
C ALA A 139 -7.49 17.79 0.44
N CYS A 140 -7.60 17.83 1.77
CA CYS A 140 -6.69 17.13 2.68
C CYS A 140 -6.73 15.61 2.49
N ALA A 141 -7.92 15.02 2.40
CA ALA A 141 -8.09 13.58 2.14
C ALA A 141 -7.40 13.16 0.83
N SER A 142 -7.55 13.97 -0.24
CA SER A 142 -6.93 13.71 -1.55
C SER A 142 -5.41 13.62 -1.46
N ILE A 143 -4.77 14.52 -0.69
CA ILE A 143 -3.31 14.56 -0.53
C ILE A 143 -2.85 13.34 0.27
N ILE A 144 -3.53 13.01 1.37
CA ILE A 144 -3.18 11.84 2.20
C ILE A 144 -3.36 10.55 1.41
N ALA A 145 -4.47 10.39 0.69
CA ALA A 145 -4.74 9.20 -0.12
C ALA A 145 -3.64 9.03 -1.18
N LYS A 146 -3.31 10.12 -1.89
CA LYS A 146 -2.30 10.12 -2.95
C LYS A 146 -0.90 9.79 -2.42
N VAL A 147 -0.45 10.45 -1.36
CA VAL A 147 0.90 10.24 -0.82
C VAL A 147 1.03 8.87 -0.17
N THR A 148 0.01 8.41 0.58
CA THR A 148 -0.01 7.05 1.15
C THR A 148 0.12 6.01 0.05
N ARG A 149 -0.69 6.11 -1.01
CA ARG A 149 -0.61 5.18 -2.13
C ARG A 149 0.73 5.24 -2.86
N ASP A 150 1.24 6.44 -3.13
CA ASP A 150 2.51 6.60 -3.86
C ASP A 150 3.69 6.04 -3.05
N LYS A 151 3.70 6.18 -1.71
CA LYS A 151 4.68 5.52 -0.82
C LYS A 151 4.64 4.00 -0.97
N MET A 152 3.46 3.39 -1.00
CA MET A 152 3.33 1.94 -1.23
C MET A 152 3.87 1.52 -2.61
N MET A 153 3.59 2.30 -3.66
CA MET A 153 4.10 1.98 -5.01
C MET A 153 5.62 2.10 -5.11
N VAL A 154 6.25 3.01 -4.36
CA VAL A 154 7.71 3.10 -4.26
C VAL A 154 8.28 1.84 -3.59
N GLU A 155 7.67 1.36 -2.50
CA GLU A 155 8.09 0.11 -1.87
C GLU A 155 7.90 -1.10 -2.80
N TYR A 156 6.78 -1.16 -3.53
CA TYR A 156 6.58 -2.21 -4.54
C TYR A 156 7.60 -2.14 -5.69
N SER A 157 8.12 -0.95 -6.04
CA SER A 157 9.16 -0.82 -7.06
C SER A 157 10.44 -1.55 -6.66
N LYS A 158 10.79 -1.56 -5.36
CA LYS A 158 11.94 -2.32 -4.84
C LYS A 158 11.76 -3.83 -5.02
N VAL A 159 10.54 -4.32 -4.85
CA VAL A 159 10.18 -5.75 -4.99
C VAL A 159 10.09 -6.16 -6.46
N PHE A 160 9.59 -5.25 -7.31
CA PHE A 160 9.31 -5.49 -8.72
C PHE A 160 10.06 -4.48 -9.61
N PRO A 161 11.41 -4.46 -9.60
CA PRO A 161 12.20 -3.41 -10.22
C PRO A 161 11.99 -3.30 -11.73
N LYS A 162 11.66 -4.41 -12.40
CA LYS A 162 11.40 -4.45 -13.84
C LYS A 162 10.23 -3.57 -14.29
N TYR A 163 9.33 -3.22 -13.38
CA TYR A 163 8.12 -2.46 -13.69
C TYR A 163 8.26 -0.98 -13.35
N ASN A 164 9.30 -0.52 -12.63
CA ASN A 164 9.51 0.90 -12.31
C ASN A 164 8.28 1.62 -11.69
N PHE A 165 7.62 0.96 -10.74
CA PHE A 165 6.39 1.47 -10.10
C PHE A 165 6.58 2.81 -9.37
N ASP A 166 7.80 3.17 -8.98
CA ASP A 166 8.13 4.46 -8.37
C ASP A 166 7.93 5.63 -9.34
N LYS A 167 7.96 5.41 -10.66
CA LYS A 167 7.80 6.47 -11.66
C LYS A 167 6.33 6.71 -12.00
N HIS A 168 5.64 5.68 -12.45
CA HIS A 168 4.27 5.79 -12.95
C HIS A 168 3.21 5.29 -11.97
N LYS A 169 3.59 4.84 -10.76
CA LYS A 169 2.67 4.47 -9.67
C LYS A 169 1.59 3.44 -10.07
N GLY A 170 1.92 2.57 -11.04
CA GLY A 170 1.04 1.54 -11.58
C GLY A 170 0.09 2.00 -12.69
N TYR A 171 0.08 3.27 -13.11
CA TYR A 171 -0.69 3.71 -14.29
C TYR A 171 -0.18 3.05 -15.56
N GLY A 172 -1.07 2.77 -16.52
CA GLY A 172 -0.78 2.11 -17.80
C GLY A 172 -0.05 3.02 -18.80
N THR A 173 1.12 3.52 -18.43
CA THR A 173 1.98 4.29 -19.34
C THR A 173 2.62 3.36 -20.37
N LYS A 174 3.14 3.92 -21.47
CA LYS A 174 3.88 3.14 -22.49
C LYS A 174 5.01 2.31 -21.87
N PHE A 175 5.74 2.88 -20.91
CA PHE A 175 6.79 2.17 -20.18
C PHE A 175 6.26 0.99 -19.36
N HIS A 176 5.15 1.18 -18.65
CA HIS A 176 4.55 0.12 -17.84
C HIS A 176 4.01 -1.03 -18.71
N LEU A 177 3.31 -0.69 -19.80
CA LEU A 177 2.81 -1.68 -20.75
C LEU A 177 3.94 -2.49 -21.38
N LYS A 178 5.03 -1.83 -21.79
CA LYS A 178 6.23 -2.54 -22.27
C LYS A 178 6.80 -3.49 -21.22
N ALA A 179 6.92 -3.07 -19.96
CA ALA A 179 7.40 -3.94 -18.89
C ALA A 179 6.51 -5.18 -18.70
N ILE A 180 5.18 -5.02 -18.81
CA ILE A 180 4.21 -6.12 -18.76
C ILE A 180 4.41 -7.07 -19.96
N TYR A 181 4.60 -6.54 -21.17
CA TYR A 181 4.82 -7.36 -22.37
C TYR A 181 6.11 -8.19 -22.28
N ASP A 182 7.19 -7.58 -21.79
CA ASP A 182 8.49 -8.24 -21.70
C ASP A 182 8.58 -9.24 -20.52
N ASN A 183 7.76 -9.06 -19.46
CA ASN A 183 7.93 -9.80 -18.20
C ASN A 183 6.67 -10.48 -17.65
N ASN A 184 5.54 -10.43 -18.36
CA ASN A 184 4.20 -10.76 -17.87
C ASN A 184 3.77 -9.87 -16.68
N ALA A 185 2.55 -10.07 -16.19
CA ALA A 185 2.03 -9.43 -14.99
C ALA A 185 2.69 -9.99 -13.71
N CYS A 186 2.98 -9.12 -12.75
CA CYS A 186 3.43 -9.49 -11.40
C CYS A 186 2.27 -9.52 -10.38
N PRO A 187 2.48 -10.07 -9.15
CA PRO A 187 1.45 -10.28 -8.14
C PRO A 187 0.58 -9.07 -7.77
N ILE A 188 1.07 -7.83 -7.90
CA ILE A 188 0.31 -6.63 -7.54
C ILE A 188 -0.51 -6.04 -8.69
N HIS A 189 -0.51 -6.66 -9.88
CA HIS A 189 -1.39 -6.24 -10.97
C HIS A 189 -2.83 -6.68 -10.73
N ARG A 190 -3.77 -5.86 -11.19
CA ARG A 190 -5.21 -6.12 -11.15
C ARG A 190 -5.57 -7.02 -12.32
N LYS A 191 -5.73 -8.31 -12.05
CA LYS A 191 -5.85 -9.37 -13.06
C LYS A 191 -7.13 -9.21 -13.88
N SER A 192 -8.16 -8.57 -13.34
CA SER A 192 -9.42 -8.28 -14.03
C SER A 192 -9.33 -7.13 -15.03
N PHE A 193 -8.26 -6.33 -15.02
CA PHE A 193 -8.13 -5.16 -15.88
C PHE A 193 -7.50 -5.52 -17.23
N LYS A 194 -7.96 -4.91 -18.32
CA LYS A 194 -7.23 -4.94 -19.59
C LYS A 194 -6.03 -3.97 -19.55
N PRO A 195 -4.85 -4.34 -20.08
CA PRO A 195 -4.53 -5.62 -20.75
C PRO A 195 -4.00 -6.71 -19.81
N ILE A 196 -3.97 -6.51 -18.48
CA ILE A 196 -3.32 -7.43 -17.53
C ILE A 196 -3.82 -8.86 -17.65
N SER A 197 -5.12 -9.06 -17.85
CA SER A 197 -5.74 -10.38 -18.03
C SER A 197 -5.10 -11.22 -19.14
N GLU A 198 -4.50 -10.58 -20.15
CA GLU A 198 -3.87 -11.22 -21.31
C GLU A 198 -2.41 -11.60 -21.07
N TYR A 199 -1.79 -11.09 -20.01
CA TYR A 199 -0.36 -11.25 -19.70
C TYR A 199 -0.14 -11.95 -18.35
N LEU A 200 -1.05 -12.83 -17.93
CA LEU A 200 -0.90 -13.57 -16.67
C LEU A 200 0.15 -14.68 -16.81
N PRO A 201 1.19 -14.73 -15.96
CA PRO A 201 2.19 -15.78 -16.04
C PRO A 201 1.65 -17.11 -15.48
N THR A 202 2.22 -18.22 -15.93
CA THR A 202 1.95 -19.55 -15.37
C THR A 202 3.08 -19.98 -14.43
N LEU A 203 2.80 -20.94 -13.54
CA LEU A 203 3.86 -21.55 -12.74
C LEU A 203 4.93 -22.23 -13.61
N LYS A 204 4.53 -22.76 -14.77
CA LYS A 204 5.45 -23.31 -15.78
C LYS A 204 6.43 -22.24 -16.30
N TYR A 205 5.93 -21.05 -16.65
CA TYR A 205 6.80 -19.92 -17.06
C TYR A 205 7.92 -19.65 -16.05
N PHE A 206 7.59 -19.58 -14.75
CA PHE A 206 8.61 -19.32 -13.72
C PHE A 206 9.57 -20.50 -13.53
N LYS A 207 9.12 -21.74 -13.68
CA LYS A 207 9.99 -22.93 -13.64
C LYS A 207 10.98 -22.93 -14.80
N ASP A 208 10.48 -22.80 -16.02
CA ASP A 208 11.28 -22.86 -17.25
C ASP A 208 12.34 -21.75 -17.30
N ASN A 209 12.03 -20.60 -16.68
CA ASN A 209 12.94 -19.46 -16.58
C ASN A 209 13.79 -19.43 -15.29
N LYS A 210 13.77 -20.48 -14.45
CA LYS A 210 14.50 -20.55 -13.16
C LYS A 210 14.18 -19.38 -12.20
N LYS A 211 12.96 -18.84 -12.24
CA LYS A 211 12.50 -17.66 -11.47
C LYS A 211 11.67 -18.00 -10.22
N ILE A 212 11.58 -19.27 -9.80
CA ILE A 212 10.75 -19.68 -8.65
C ILE A 212 11.19 -19.02 -7.33
N ARG A 213 12.50 -18.96 -7.05
CA ARG A 213 13.02 -18.29 -5.85
C ARG A 213 12.62 -16.81 -5.84
N LEU A 214 12.89 -16.10 -6.94
CA LEU A 214 12.54 -14.69 -7.09
C LEU A 214 11.04 -14.44 -6.88
N LEU A 215 10.18 -15.21 -7.56
CA LEU A 215 8.72 -15.11 -7.39
C LEU A 215 8.32 -15.30 -5.92
N SER A 216 8.95 -16.25 -5.23
CA SER A 216 8.62 -16.58 -3.85
C SER A 216 8.96 -15.45 -2.90
N CYS A 217 10.18 -14.90 -3.04
CA CYS A 217 10.59 -13.72 -2.26
C CYS A 217 9.69 -12.52 -2.57
N GLN A 218 9.32 -12.33 -3.84
CA GLN A 218 8.44 -11.24 -4.25
C GLN A 218 7.04 -11.34 -3.64
N ILE A 219 6.43 -12.53 -3.62
CA ILE A 219 5.12 -12.76 -2.99
C ILE A 219 5.19 -12.50 -1.47
N VAL A 220 6.25 -12.95 -0.81
CA VAL A 220 6.42 -12.72 0.63
C VAL A 220 6.63 -11.23 0.93
N ALA A 221 7.53 -10.56 0.22
CA ALA A 221 7.81 -9.14 0.39
C ALA A 221 6.56 -8.28 0.11
N GLU A 222 5.77 -8.65 -0.90
CA GLU A 222 4.49 -8.01 -1.21
C GLU A 222 3.52 -8.07 -0.03
N LYS A 223 3.38 -9.23 0.64
CA LYS A 223 2.56 -9.34 1.86
C LYS A 223 3.13 -8.58 3.05
N MET A 224 4.45 -8.47 3.16
CA MET A 224 5.09 -7.64 4.19
C MET A 224 4.73 -6.15 3.98
N ILE A 225 4.77 -5.65 2.75
CA ILE A 225 4.34 -4.28 2.41
C ILE A 225 2.87 -4.06 2.74
N LYS A 226 1.99 -5.03 2.43
CA LYS A 226 0.56 -4.98 2.82
C LYS A 226 0.36 -4.87 4.34
N LYS A 227 1.32 -5.35 5.14
CA LYS A 227 1.35 -5.23 6.60
C LYS A 227 2.20 -4.06 7.10
N ASN A 228 2.44 -3.06 6.24
CA ASN A 228 3.16 -1.81 6.52
C ASN A 228 4.66 -1.98 6.84
N ALA A 229 5.29 -3.07 6.40
CA ALA A 229 6.74 -3.21 6.44
C ALA A 229 7.38 -2.50 5.24
N LYS A 230 8.60 -1.99 5.41
CA LYS A 230 9.45 -1.47 4.34
C LYS A 230 10.51 -2.48 3.96
N ILE A 231 10.77 -2.64 2.67
CA ILE A 231 11.81 -3.56 2.20
C ILE A 231 13.14 -2.81 2.19
N ILE A 232 14.14 -3.40 2.85
CA ILE A 232 15.52 -2.89 2.92
C ILE A 232 16.32 -3.49 1.78
N SER A 233 16.33 -4.83 1.65
CA SER A 233 17.12 -5.51 0.64
C SER A 233 16.60 -6.92 0.33
N PHE A 234 17.04 -7.44 -0.80
CA PHE A 234 17.05 -8.87 -1.12
C PHE A 234 18.51 -9.31 -1.19
N ASN A 235 18.89 -10.39 -0.51
CA ASN A 235 20.26 -10.89 -0.48
C ASN A 235 20.31 -12.42 -0.41
N GLU A 236 21.49 -12.99 -0.59
CA GLU A 236 21.65 -14.44 -0.58
C GLU A 236 21.54 -15.04 0.82
N ASP A 237 21.90 -14.28 1.86
CA ASP A 237 21.99 -14.70 3.26
C ASP A 237 20.63 -14.84 3.96
N PHE A 238 19.64 -14.04 3.58
CA PHE A 238 18.35 -14.00 4.26
C PHE A 238 17.17 -13.97 3.32
N ASP A 239 17.36 -13.96 2.00
CA ASP A 239 16.35 -13.71 0.96
C ASP A 239 15.71 -12.31 1.02
N ILE A 240 15.14 -11.90 2.16
CA ILE A 240 14.47 -10.62 2.36
C ILE A 240 14.91 -10.02 3.70
N VAL A 241 15.32 -8.76 3.67
CA VAL A 241 15.44 -7.93 4.86
C VAL A 241 14.43 -6.80 4.80
N SER A 242 13.67 -6.62 5.88
CA SER A 242 12.62 -5.61 5.98
C SER A 242 12.59 -4.98 7.36
N ILE A 243 11.88 -3.86 7.51
CA ILE A 243 11.68 -3.20 8.79
C ILE A 243 10.22 -2.84 8.98
N LYS A 244 9.70 -3.09 10.18
CA LYS A 244 8.34 -2.70 10.59
C LYS A 244 8.37 -2.25 12.04
N GLU A 245 7.84 -1.06 12.34
CA GLU A 245 7.68 -0.57 13.72
C GLU A 245 8.97 -0.67 14.56
N ASN A 246 10.12 -0.28 13.98
CA ASN A 246 11.46 -0.37 14.59
C ASN A 246 11.95 -1.80 14.86
N ILE A 247 11.32 -2.82 14.26
CA ILE A 247 11.77 -4.21 14.27
C ILE A 247 12.40 -4.51 12.92
N LEU A 248 13.69 -4.85 12.91
CA LEU A 248 14.40 -5.32 11.73
C LEU A 248 14.12 -6.83 11.55
N ILE A 249 13.73 -7.23 10.35
CA ILE A 249 13.19 -8.56 10.07
C ILE A 249 14.01 -9.20 8.96
N PHE A 250 14.62 -10.34 9.26
CA PHE A 250 15.31 -11.21 8.30
C PHE A 250 14.38 -12.39 7.97
N SER A 251 14.27 -12.81 6.71
CA SER A 251 13.24 -13.77 6.31
C SER A 251 13.64 -14.70 5.18
N SER A 252 14.07 -15.91 5.52
CA SER A 252 14.34 -16.95 4.53
C SER A 252 13.04 -17.52 3.97
N VAL A 253 12.98 -17.71 2.65
CA VAL A 253 11.79 -18.16 1.94
C VAL A 253 12.01 -19.50 1.25
N ASN A 254 11.30 -20.51 1.72
CA ASN A 254 11.26 -21.85 1.17
C ASN A 254 10.06 -22.05 0.24
N ALA A 255 10.32 -22.18 -1.06
CA ALA A 255 9.27 -22.43 -2.05
C ALA A 255 8.91 -23.91 -2.14
N ILE A 256 7.65 -24.26 -1.97
CA ILE A 256 7.12 -25.64 -2.05
C ILE A 256 6.22 -25.77 -3.26
N ILE A 257 6.47 -26.75 -4.13
CA ILE A 257 5.61 -27.08 -5.27
C ILE A 257 5.26 -28.57 -5.24
N GLY A 258 3.98 -28.88 -5.05
CA GLY A 258 3.56 -30.24 -4.71
C GLY A 258 4.19 -30.62 -3.36
N ASN A 259 4.99 -31.68 -3.34
CA ASN A 259 5.71 -32.14 -2.14
C ASN A 259 7.22 -31.86 -2.18
N LYS A 260 7.69 -31.04 -3.14
CA LYS A 260 9.12 -30.74 -3.31
C LYS A 260 9.42 -29.30 -2.91
N THR A 261 10.42 -29.12 -2.06
CA THR A 261 11.03 -27.82 -1.78
C THR A 261 12.01 -27.49 -2.90
N ILE A 262 11.85 -26.32 -3.52
CA ILE A 262 12.63 -25.92 -4.69
C ILE A 262 13.86 -25.08 -4.33
N ASN A 263 13.84 -24.29 -3.26
CA ASN A 263 15.01 -23.57 -2.72
C ASN A 263 14.69 -23.01 -1.32
N SER A 264 15.60 -23.17 -0.36
CA SER A 264 16.47 -22.08 0.11
C SER A 264 17.90 -22.62 0.18
N LYS A 265 18.88 -21.80 -0.19
CA LYS A 265 20.30 -22.16 -0.18
C LYS A 265 20.91 -21.93 1.20
N ILE A 266 20.18 -22.18 2.30
CA ILE A 266 20.72 -22.03 3.66
C ILE A 266 20.19 -23.14 4.58
N PRO A 267 21.07 -24.02 5.10
CA PRO A 267 20.77 -24.71 6.34
C PRO A 267 20.74 -23.63 7.43
N LEU A 268 19.67 -23.56 8.22
CA LEU A 268 19.67 -22.84 9.49
C LEU A 268 20.71 -23.47 10.43
N ASN A 269 22.00 -23.35 10.12
CA ASN A 269 23.07 -23.55 11.06
C ASN A 269 23.11 -22.28 11.91
N ILE A 270 22.32 -22.32 12.98
CA ILE A 270 22.13 -21.31 14.02
C ILE A 270 23.48 -20.70 14.48
N VAL A 271 24.57 -21.46 14.39
CA VAL A 271 25.92 -21.08 14.84
C VAL A 271 26.54 -19.89 14.09
N ASN A 272 26.11 -19.56 12.86
CA ASN A 272 26.69 -18.45 12.07
C ASN A 272 25.71 -17.31 11.74
N LEU A 273 24.51 -17.35 12.33
CA LEU A 273 23.44 -16.39 12.07
C LEU A 273 23.73 -15.04 12.77
N ASP A 274 24.25 -15.10 14.00
CA ASP A 274 24.56 -13.90 14.80
C ASP A 274 25.67 -13.05 14.20
N SER A 275 26.75 -13.66 13.69
CA SER A 275 27.87 -12.96 13.06
C SER A 275 27.42 -12.26 11.77
N THR A 276 26.63 -12.96 10.94
CA THR A 276 26.08 -12.43 9.70
C THR A 276 25.11 -11.29 9.95
N ILE A 277 24.21 -11.43 10.92
CA ILE A 277 23.27 -10.37 11.32
C ILE A 277 24.01 -9.16 11.86
N LYS A 278 24.99 -9.35 12.77
CA LYS A 278 25.81 -8.26 13.32
C LYS A 278 26.55 -7.52 12.22
N ASN A 279 27.19 -8.22 11.30
CA ASN A 279 27.88 -7.61 10.17
C ASN A 279 26.92 -6.83 9.25
N PHE A 280 25.74 -7.37 8.97
CA PHE A 280 24.73 -6.66 8.19
C PHE A 280 24.25 -5.39 8.88
N ILE A 281 24.00 -5.45 10.19
CA ILE A 281 23.60 -4.32 11.03
C ILE A 281 24.67 -3.23 11.05
N LEU A 282 25.95 -3.59 11.23
CA LEU A 282 27.07 -2.65 11.26
C LEU A 282 27.17 -1.85 9.95
N ASN A 283 26.83 -2.47 8.82
CA ASN A 283 26.86 -1.84 7.50
C ASN A 283 25.55 -1.08 7.18
N LEU A 284 24.55 -1.11 8.05
CA LEU A 284 23.27 -0.45 7.83
C LEU A 284 23.35 1.03 8.25
N ASN A 285 23.65 1.91 7.29
CA ASN A 285 23.91 3.33 7.52
C ASN A 285 22.76 4.18 8.10
N SER A 286 21.58 3.63 8.37
CA SER A 286 20.48 4.38 9.01
C SER A 286 19.22 3.54 9.22
N GLY A 287 18.95 3.18 10.46
CA GLY A 287 17.63 2.71 10.87
C GLY A 287 17.52 2.78 12.38
N ASN A 288 16.53 3.51 12.90
CA ASN A 288 16.13 3.38 14.30
C ASN A 288 15.37 2.06 14.43
N PHE A 289 16.08 0.96 14.67
CA PHE A 289 15.48 -0.30 15.11
C PHE A 289 16.02 -0.67 16.48
N ASN A 290 15.20 -1.34 17.29
CA ASN A 290 15.56 -1.76 18.64
C ASN A 290 15.35 -3.26 18.86
N LYS A 291 14.87 -3.98 17.85
CA LYS A 291 14.64 -5.42 17.91
C LYS A 291 14.95 -6.06 16.56
N VAL A 292 15.33 -7.34 16.59
CA VAL A 292 15.47 -8.18 15.40
C VAL A 292 14.52 -9.36 15.45
N ARG A 293 14.01 -9.77 14.29
CA ARG A 293 13.25 -11.01 14.14
C ARG A 293 13.73 -11.79 12.94
N ILE A 294 13.65 -13.11 13.04
CA ILE A 294 14.05 -14.01 11.99
C ILE A 294 12.89 -14.93 11.68
N TYR A 295 12.48 -14.95 10.42
CA TYR A 295 11.42 -15.81 9.94
C TYR A 295 11.96 -16.87 9.00
N ASN A 296 11.50 -18.11 9.18
CA ASN A 296 11.55 -19.13 8.13
C ASN A 296 10.13 -19.30 7.56
N ILE A 297 9.99 -18.91 6.30
CA ILE A 297 8.70 -18.79 5.63
C ILE A 297 8.61 -19.89 4.58
N GLU A 298 7.57 -20.72 4.67
CA GLU A 298 7.23 -21.65 3.61
C GLU A 298 6.12 -21.08 2.74
N LEU A 299 6.39 -21.02 1.44
CA LEU A 299 5.44 -20.59 0.42
C LEU A 299 5.10 -21.78 -0.47
N GLU A 300 3.90 -22.32 -0.30
CA GLU A 300 3.33 -23.33 -1.17
C GLU A 300 2.77 -22.65 -2.44
N LEU A 301 3.34 -22.95 -3.60
CA LEU A 301 2.89 -22.46 -4.90
C LEU A 301 2.04 -23.55 -5.57
N LYS A 302 0.79 -23.21 -5.87
CA LYS A 302 -0.19 -24.05 -6.58
C LYS A 302 -0.48 -23.49 -7.96
N LYS A 303 -1.14 -24.29 -8.80
CA LYS A 303 -1.60 -23.85 -10.12
C LYS A 303 -2.57 -22.66 -9.99
N ASP A 304 -3.44 -22.68 -8.99
CA ASP A 304 -4.53 -21.71 -8.83
C ASP A 304 -4.24 -20.62 -7.78
N GLY A 305 -2.99 -20.52 -7.30
CA GLY A 305 -2.63 -19.53 -6.28
C GLY A 305 -1.46 -19.96 -5.42
N HIS A 306 -1.41 -19.43 -4.19
CA HIS A 306 -0.34 -19.74 -3.26
C HIS A 306 -0.85 -19.70 -1.81
N LYS A 307 -0.22 -20.50 -0.93
CA LYS A 307 -0.45 -20.52 0.51
C LYS A 307 0.86 -20.24 1.23
N ILE A 308 0.83 -19.42 2.28
CA ILE A 308 2.00 -19.13 3.10
C ILE A 308 1.80 -19.71 4.48
N ASN A 309 2.78 -20.47 4.95
CA ASN A 309 2.88 -20.98 6.30
C ASN A 309 4.19 -20.46 6.92
N VAL A 310 4.12 -19.88 8.11
CA VAL A 310 5.32 -19.47 8.85
C VAL A 310 5.63 -20.60 9.82
N LYS A 311 6.76 -21.30 9.61
CA LYS A 311 7.08 -22.52 10.37
C LYS A 311 7.81 -22.27 11.68
N LYS A 312 8.51 -21.14 11.81
CA LYS A 312 9.23 -20.76 13.02
C LYS A 312 9.24 -19.23 13.16
N ASP A 313 8.76 -18.74 14.29
CA ASP A 313 8.89 -17.35 14.75
C ASP A 313 9.84 -17.40 15.94
N ASP A 314 11.14 -17.27 15.68
CA ASP A 314 12.11 -17.09 16.76
C ASP A 314 12.27 -15.57 16.96
N LEU A 315 11.86 -15.10 18.15
CA LEU A 315 12.06 -13.71 18.57
C LEU A 315 13.42 -13.60 19.23
N TYR A 316 14.33 -12.80 18.65
CA TYR A 316 15.61 -12.46 19.26
C TYR A 316 15.57 -10.99 19.68
N ASP A 317 15.42 -10.72 20.97
CA ASP A 317 15.74 -9.39 21.47
C ASP A 317 17.27 -9.20 21.35
N ILE A 318 17.71 -8.09 20.74
CA ILE A 318 19.11 -7.67 20.71
C ILE A 318 19.41 -6.92 22.00
#